data_AF-A0A2T3EC24-F1
#
_entry.id   AF-A0A2T3EC24-F1
#
_cell.length_a   1.000
_cell.length_b   1.000
_cell.length_c   1.000
_cell.angle_alpha   90.00
_cell.angle_beta   90.00
_cell.angle_gamma   90.00
#
_symmetry.space_group_name_H-M   'P 1'
#
loop_
_entity.id
_entity.type
_entity.pdbx_description
1 polymer ?
#
loop_
_entity_poly.entity_id
_entity_poly.type
_entity_poly.pdbx_seq_one_letter_code
_entity_poly.pdbx_strand_id
1 'polypeptide(L)'
;MTTADYVALALFVFLWVALNWITGSASFFSRTSLTLAMNERRREWIYNSLRRDLKMIDTQILSGLQNGTGFFASTSIFAIGSCFALLGATDKINAFFSDMPFIFNSGRAAFEIKVAGLACLFGYAFFKFGWAYRLFNYCTILFGSLPMREEALLDPPGAERAAERVVRMNIIAARNFNAGLRAIFLSIGYLGWFLSPYVFMATTVFIIVVLIRRQFFSDARLAIMDGDMP
;
A
#
# COMPACT_ATOMS: atom_id res chain seq x y z
N MET A 1 4.06 11.79 28.79
CA MET A 1 3.47 10.62 28.11
C MET A 1 3.01 9.65 29.19
N THR A 2 1.83 9.09 29.06
CA THR A 2 1.23 8.15 30.02
C THR A 2 1.67 6.72 29.70
N THR A 3 1.56 5.80 30.66
CA THR A 3 1.79 4.36 30.42
C THR A 3 0.88 3.82 29.31
N ALA A 4 -0.33 4.37 29.17
CA ALA A 4 -1.27 4.05 28.10
C ALA A 4 -0.75 4.43 26.70
N ASP A 5 0.03 5.50 26.56
CA ASP A 5 0.65 5.88 25.28
C ASP A 5 1.67 4.82 24.82
N TYR A 6 2.48 4.30 25.74
CA TYR A 6 3.47 3.25 25.42
C TYR A 6 2.80 1.94 25.04
N VAL A 7 1.73 1.55 25.76
CA VAL A 7 0.94 0.36 25.43
C VAL A 7 0.28 0.51 24.07
N ALA A 8 -0.30 1.67 23.77
CA ALA A 8 -0.94 1.91 22.48
C ALA A 8 0.06 1.91 21.31
N LEU A 9 1.27 2.46 21.51
CA LEU A 9 2.36 2.37 20.53
C LEU A 9 2.82 0.93 20.30
N ALA A 10 3.03 0.16 21.37
CA ALA A 10 3.42 -1.24 21.26
C ALA A 10 2.35 -2.05 20.52
N LEU A 11 1.07 -1.82 20.84
CA LEU A 11 -0.06 -2.42 20.16
C LEU A 11 -0.10 -2.03 18.68
N PHE A 12 0.12 -0.75 18.35
CA PHE A 12 0.17 -0.29 16.96
C PHE A 12 1.29 -0.96 16.16
N VAL A 13 2.50 -1.04 16.71
CA VAL A 13 3.64 -1.71 16.07
C VAL A 13 3.35 -3.20 15.90
N PHE A 14 2.86 -3.86 16.94
CA PHE A 14 2.48 -5.28 16.89
C PHE A 14 1.44 -5.53 15.80
N LEU A 15 0.39 -4.72 15.77
CA LEU A 15 -0.69 -4.80 14.81
C LEU A 15 -0.24 -4.49 13.38
N TRP A 16 0.70 -3.56 13.18
CA TRP A 16 1.30 -3.31 11.88
C TRP A 16 2.14 -4.51 11.41
N VAL A 17 2.97 -5.08 12.27
CA VAL A 17 3.75 -6.29 11.94
C VAL A 17 2.83 -7.46 11.65
N ALA A 18 1.78 -7.68 12.46
CA ALA A 18 0.79 -8.71 12.24
C ALA A 18 0.06 -8.52 10.91
N LEU A 19 -0.37 -7.31 10.57
CA LEU A 19 -0.99 -7.01 9.28
C LEU A 19 -0.03 -7.32 8.13
N ASN A 20 1.24 -6.89 8.22
CA ASN A 20 2.24 -7.18 7.20
C ASN A 20 2.50 -8.69 7.03
N TRP A 21 2.51 -9.44 8.14
CA TRP A 21 2.63 -10.89 8.10
C TRP A 21 1.41 -11.54 7.45
N ILE A 22 0.21 -11.23 7.92
CA ILE A 22 -1.06 -11.81 7.43
C ILE A 22 -1.22 -11.57 5.92
N THR A 23 -0.88 -10.37 5.46
CA THR A 23 -0.97 -10.00 4.04
C THR A 23 0.21 -10.47 3.19
N GLY A 24 1.36 -10.76 3.81
CA GLY A 24 2.52 -11.35 3.15
C GLY A 24 2.42 -12.87 3.00
N SER A 25 1.66 -13.54 3.87
CA SER A 25 1.41 -14.96 3.79
C SER A 25 0.37 -15.26 2.69
N ALA A 26 0.70 -16.19 1.79
CA ALA A 26 -0.10 -16.49 0.60
C ALA A 26 -1.52 -16.99 0.94
N SER A 27 -1.68 -17.58 2.12
CA SER A 27 -2.95 -18.06 2.66
C SER A 27 -2.99 -17.69 4.14
N PHE A 28 -4.03 -16.95 4.54
CA PHE A 28 -4.40 -16.79 5.93
C PHE A 28 -5.85 -17.26 6.04
N PHE A 29 -6.16 -18.08 7.05
CA PHE A 29 -7.52 -18.58 7.28
C PHE A 29 -8.09 -19.46 6.14
N SER A 30 -7.23 -20.24 5.47
CA SER A 30 -7.58 -21.11 4.32
C SER A 30 -8.25 -20.41 3.14
N ARG A 31 -8.13 -19.07 3.05
CA ARG A 31 -8.69 -18.27 1.96
C ARG A 31 -7.56 -17.60 1.18
N THR A 32 -7.57 -17.82 -0.13
CA THR A 32 -6.71 -17.11 -1.07
C THR A 32 -6.97 -15.60 -0.96
N SER A 33 -5.91 -14.81 -0.72
CA SER A 33 -6.03 -13.36 -0.66
C SER A 33 -6.36 -12.77 -2.03
N LEU A 34 -7.08 -11.64 -2.06
CA LEU A 34 -7.36 -10.91 -3.30
C LEU A 34 -6.09 -10.62 -4.12
N THR A 35 -4.99 -10.31 -3.43
CA THR A 35 -3.68 -10.07 -4.06
C THR A 35 -3.16 -11.31 -4.78
N LEU A 36 -3.32 -12.50 -4.21
CA LEU A 36 -2.90 -13.74 -4.86
C LEU A 36 -3.79 -14.06 -6.08
N ALA A 37 -5.10 -13.90 -5.95
CA ALA A 37 -6.03 -14.08 -7.07
C ALA A 37 -5.71 -13.10 -8.24
N MET A 38 -5.39 -11.85 -7.91
CA MET A 38 -4.94 -10.85 -8.89
C MET A 38 -3.58 -11.17 -9.52
N ASN A 39 -2.69 -11.90 -8.84
CA ASN A 39 -1.41 -12.29 -9.43
C ASN A 39 -1.61 -13.26 -10.59
N GLU A 40 -2.59 -14.16 -10.50
CA GLU A 40 -2.90 -15.08 -11.59
C GLU A 40 -3.47 -14.33 -12.79
N ARG A 41 -4.42 -13.40 -12.57
CA ARG A 41 -4.94 -12.55 -13.65
C ARG A 41 -3.87 -11.67 -14.29
N ARG A 42 -2.89 -11.19 -13.52
CA ARG A 42 -1.71 -10.48 -14.06
C ARG A 42 -0.87 -11.40 -14.94
N ARG A 43 -0.69 -12.66 -14.53
CA ARG A 43 0.01 -13.67 -15.35
C ARG A 43 -0.74 -13.92 -16.65
N GLU A 44 -2.03 -14.23 -16.59
CA GLU A 44 -2.89 -14.42 -17.77
C GLU A 44 -2.82 -13.23 -18.73
N TRP A 45 -2.88 -12.01 -18.21
CA TRP A 45 -2.77 -10.78 -19.02
C TRP A 45 -1.43 -10.69 -19.77
N ILE A 46 -0.30 -10.92 -19.09
CA ILE A 46 1.03 -10.86 -19.71
C ILE A 46 1.24 -12.02 -20.71
N TYR A 47 0.74 -13.22 -20.41
CA TYR A 47 0.81 -14.34 -21.36
C TYR A 47 -0.08 -14.10 -22.59
N ASN A 48 -1.26 -13.51 -22.41
CA ASN A 48 -2.14 -13.14 -23.51
C ASN A 48 -1.53 -12.03 -24.38
N SER A 49 -0.68 -11.15 -23.82
CA SER A 49 0.00 -10.13 -24.63
C SER A 49 1.02 -10.72 -25.60
N LEU A 50 1.60 -11.90 -25.33
CA LEU A 50 2.47 -12.61 -26.27
C LEU A 50 1.75 -12.99 -27.57
N ARG A 51 0.43 -13.22 -27.50
CA ARG A 51 -0.40 -13.59 -28.66
C ARG A 51 -0.83 -12.37 -29.49
N ARG A 52 -0.54 -11.15 -29.03
CA ARG A 52 -0.94 -9.90 -29.69
C ARG A 52 0.22 -9.32 -30.49
N ASP A 53 -0.07 -8.91 -31.71
CA ASP A 53 0.88 -8.21 -32.59
C ASP A 53 1.10 -6.76 -32.15
N LEU A 54 0.02 -6.06 -31.80
CA LEU A 54 0.05 -4.69 -31.29
C LEU A 54 -0.14 -4.68 -29.77
N LYS A 55 0.92 -4.35 -29.03
CA LYS A 55 0.94 -4.29 -27.56
C LYS A 55 0.75 -2.87 -26.98
N MET A 56 0.36 -1.91 -27.81
CA MET A 56 0.23 -0.49 -27.42
C MET A 56 -0.85 -0.23 -26.36
N ILE A 57 -1.92 -1.03 -26.33
CA ILE A 57 -2.95 -0.93 -25.28
C ILE A 57 -2.37 -1.35 -23.93
N ASP A 58 -1.57 -2.40 -23.90
CA ASP A 58 -0.99 -2.93 -22.67
C ASP A 58 0.07 -1.98 -22.08
N THR A 59 0.81 -1.26 -22.92
CA THR A 59 1.75 -0.21 -22.46
C THR A 59 1.02 0.99 -21.85
N GLN A 60 -0.17 1.36 -22.34
CA GLN A 60 -1.00 2.38 -21.70
C GLN A 60 -1.50 1.94 -20.32
N ILE A 61 -1.91 0.67 -20.16
CA ILE A 61 -2.30 0.11 -18.85
C ILE A 61 -1.12 0.19 -17.86
N LEU A 62 0.08 -0.20 -18.29
CA LEU A 62 1.31 -0.08 -17.51
C LEU A 62 1.61 1.38 -17.10
N SER A 63 1.47 2.32 -18.03
CA SER A 63 1.63 3.75 -17.76
C SER A 63 0.61 4.25 -16.74
N GLY A 64 -0.65 3.80 -16.83
CA GLY A 64 -1.69 4.12 -15.85
C GLY A 64 -1.32 3.67 -14.43
N LEU A 65 -0.84 2.43 -14.27
CA LEU A 65 -0.38 1.90 -12.97
C LEU A 65 0.81 2.68 -12.40
N GLN A 66 1.73 3.07 -13.28
CA GLN A 66 2.89 3.88 -12.94
C GLN A 66 2.48 5.29 -12.49
N ASN A 67 1.62 5.97 -13.25
CA ASN A 67 1.11 7.30 -12.90
C ASN A 67 0.33 7.29 -11.59
N GLY A 68 -0.49 6.26 -11.36
CA GLY A 68 -1.17 6.06 -10.07
C GLY A 68 -0.18 5.95 -8.91
N THR A 69 0.94 5.25 -9.10
CA THR A 69 2.01 5.16 -8.09
C THR A 69 2.70 6.50 -7.86
N GLY A 70 2.97 7.26 -8.93
CA GLY A 70 3.51 8.61 -8.86
C GLY A 70 2.61 9.56 -8.07
N PHE A 71 1.30 9.52 -8.32
CA PHE A 71 0.31 10.32 -7.58
C PHE A 71 0.39 10.08 -6.06
N PHE A 72 0.33 8.82 -5.62
CA PHE A 72 0.42 8.51 -4.19
C PHE A 72 1.77 8.86 -3.56
N ALA A 73 2.87 8.76 -4.33
CA ALA A 73 4.18 9.21 -3.87
C ALA A 73 4.17 10.73 -3.62
N SER A 74 3.64 11.52 -4.56
CA SER A 74 3.51 12.98 -4.42
C SER A 74 2.60 13.36 -3.24
N THR A 75 1.46 12.69 -3.07
CA THR A 75 0.57 12.90 -1.91
C THR A 75 1.30 12.62 -0.59
N SER A 76 2.15 11.59 -0.54
CA SER A 76 2.95 11.27 0.65
C SER A 76 3.96 12.38 0.97
N ILE A 77 4.60 12.98 -0.05
CA ILE A 77 5.48 14.15 0.13
C ILE A 77 4.71 15.33 0.72
N PHE A 78 3.53 15.64 0.17
CA PHE A 78 2.70 16.72 0.71
C PHE A 78 2.31 16.46 2.16
N ALA A 79 1.92 15.23 2.50
CA ALA A 79 1.59 14.85 3.87
C ALA A 79 2.79 14.99 4.83
N ILE A 80 4.01 14.65 4.38
CA ILE A 80 5.25 14.90 5.15
C ILE A 80 5.44 16.41 5.36
N GLY A 81 5.29 17.23 4.31
CA GLY A 81 5.36 18.69 4.40
C GLY A 81 4.34 19.26 5.38
N SER A 82 3.11 18.74 5.38
CA SER A 82 2.08 19.10 6.37
C SER A 82 2.50 18.74 7.79
N CYS A 83 3.17 17.62 8.01
CA CYS A 83 3.71 17.27 9.33
C CYS A 83 4.76 18.29 9.81
N PHE A 84 5.66 18.74 8.93
CA PHE A 84 6.62 19.79 9.28
C PHE A 84 5.96 21.13 9.57
N ALA A 85 4.91 21.49 8.83
CA ALA A 85 4.11 22.68 9.12
C ALA A 85 3.42 22.58 10.49
N LEU A 86 2.89 21.41 10.85
CA LEU A 86 2.31 21.15 12.18
C LEU A 86 3.36 21.30 13.29
N LEU A 87 4.60 20.81 13.08
CA LEU A 87 5.70 21.01 14.03
C LEU A 87 6.02 22.51 14.24
N GLY A 88 6.06 23.29 13.16
CA GLY A 88 6.28 24.75 13.24
C GLY A 88 5.14 25.53 13.88
N ALA A 89 3.91 25.00 13.86
CA ALA A 89 2.72 25.60 14.45
C ALA A 89 2.29 24.96 15.79
N THR A 90 3.16 24.16 16.41
CA THR A 90 2.86 23.36 17.61
C THR A 90 2.25 24.20 18.73
N ASP A 91 2.81 25.38 19.03
CA ASP A 91 2.35 26.22 20.13
C ASP A 91 0.91 26.75 19.92
N LYS A 92 0.57 27.12 18.67
CA LYS A 92 -0.79 27.59 18.32
C LYS A 92 -1.81 26.48 18.41
N ILE A 93 -1.45 25.29 17.97
CA ILE A 93 -2.33 24.12 17.97
C ILE A 93 -2.56 23.63 19.40
N ASN A 94 -1.51 23.58 20.22
CA ASN A 94 -1.63 23.21 21.63
C ASN A 94 -2.46 24.22 22.43
N ALA A 95 -2.33 25.52 22.16
CA ALA A 95 -3.18 26.54 22.77
C ALA A 95 -4.66 26.32 22.43
N PHE A 96 -4.98 26.06 21.15
CA PHE A 96 -6.35 25.74 20.72
C PHE A 96 -6.91 24.47 21.40
N PHE A 97 -6.10 23.43 21.58
CA PHE A 97 -6.53 22.22 22.27
C PHE A 97 -6.64 22.37 23.79
N SER A 98 -5.89 23.29 24.39
CA SER A 98 -5.94 23.57 25.83
C SER A 98 -7.29 24.16 26.25
N ASP A 99 -7.97 24.86 25.32
CA ASP A 99 -9.31 25.41 25.52
C ASP A 99 -10.42 24.34 25.42
N MET A 100 -10.11 23.11 24.98
CA MET A 100 -11.08 22.01 24.91
C MET A 100 -11.05 21.11 26.15
N PRO A 101 -12.14 20.99 26.92
CA PRO A 101 -12.19 20.24 28.18
C PRO A 101 -12.06 18.71 28.02
N PHE A 102 -12.20 18.17 26.81
CA PHE A 102 -12.23 16.72 26.55
C PHE A 102 -10.91 16.14 26.01
N ILE A 103 -9.88 16.97 25.78
CA ILE A 103 -8.63 16.52 25.15
C ILE A 103 -7.54 16.49 26.22
N PHE A 104 -6.92 15.32 26.42
CA PHE A 104 -5.80 15.17 27.35
C PHE A 104 -4.67 16.09 26.90
N ASN A 105 -4.36 17.12 27.71
CA ASN A 105 -3.26 18.04 27.53
C ASN A 105 -1.92 17.29 27.47
N SER A 106 -1.58 16.86 26.26
CA SER A 106 -0.33 16.20 25.94
C SER A 106 0.68 17.32 25.73
N GLY A 107 1.43 17.69 26.76
CA GLY A 107 2.38 18.81 26.71
C GLY A 107 3.25 18.80 25.45
N ARG A 108 3.76 19.97 25.04
CA ARG A 108 4.43 20.23 23.75
C ARG A 108 5.29 19.08 23.19
N ALA A 109 6.21 18.53 24.00
CA ALA A 109 7.09 17.45 23.58
C ALA A 109 6.33 16.18 23.13
N ALA A 110 5.21 15.85 23.76
CA ALA A 110 4.38 14.71 23.37
C ALA A 110 3.70 14.95 22.02
N PHE A 111 3.27 16.18 21.72
CA PHE A 111 2.72 16.53 20.41
C PHE A 111 3.78 16.41 19.32
N GLU A 112 4.99 16.95 19.56
CA GLU A 112 6.11 16.87 18.62
C GLU A 112 6.48 15.41 18.29
N ILE A 113 6.50 14.52 19.30
CA ILE A 113 6.74 13.09 19.10
C ILE A 113 5.64 12.42 18.26
N LYS A 114 4.37 12.75 18.50
CA LYS A 114 3.23 12.24 17.71
C LYS A 114 3.35 12.67 16.24
N VAL A 115 3.65 13.93 15.99
CA VAL A 115 3.82 14.43 14.61
C VAL A 115 5.04 13.79 13.95
N ALA A 116 6.15 13.61 14.68
CA ALA A 116 7.34 12.94 14.16
C ALA A 116 7.04 11.49 13.75
N GLY A 117 6.29 10.73 14.57
CA GLY A 117 5.90 9.36 14.21
C GLY A 117 4.95 9.31 13.00
N LEU A 118 4.04 10.28 12.87
CA LEU A 118 3.20 10.41 11.68
C LEU A 118 4.05 10.72 10.42
N ALA A 119 5.03 11.60 10.54
CA ALA A 119 5.98 11.92 9.47
C ALA A 119 6.80 10.68 9.07
N CYS A 120 7.26 9.86 10.02
CA CYS A 120 7.94 8.60 9.74
C CYS A 120 7.04 7.62 8.95
N LEU A 121 5.74 7.56 9.25
CA LEU A 121 4.80 6.69 8.56
C LEU A 121 4.57 7.12 7.11
N PHE A 122 4.42 8.44 6.87
CA PHE A 122 4.35 8.97 5.51
C PHE A 122 5.70 8.84 4.77
N GLY A 123 6.82 8.98 5.47
CA GLY A 123 8.15 8.69 4.94
C GLY A 123 8.29 7.24 4.47
N TYR A 124 7.85 6.28 5.28
CA TYR A 124 7.78 4.88 4.88
C TYR A 124 6.90 4.67 3.64
N ALA A 125 5.71 5.29 3.61
CA ALA A 125 4.81 5.21 2.47
C ALA A 125 5.46 5.76 1.20
N PHE A 126 6.12 6.92 1.29
CA PHE A 126 6.86 7.54 0.21
C PHE A 126 7.95 6.62 -0.37
N PHE A 127 8.79 6.02 0.47
CA PHE A 127 9.80 5.07 0.01
C PHE A 127 9.19 3.84 -0.66
N LYS A 128 8.07 3.32 -0.14
CA LYS A 128 7.36 2.19 -0.76
C LYS A 128 6.77 2.53 -2.12
N PHE A 129 6.14 3.71 -2.26
CA PHE A 129 5.64 4.17 -3.56
C PHE A 129 6.76 4.49 -4.54
N GLY A 130 7.84 5.15 -4.09
CA GLY A 130 9.01 5.42 -4.93
C GLY A 130 9.68 4.14 -5.45
N TRP A 131 9.78 3.11 -4.60
CA TRP A 131 10.26 1.79 -5.01
C TRP A 131 9.29 1.15 -6.01
N ALA A 132 7.99 1.12 -5.72
CA ALA A 132 6.98 0.60 -6.65
C ALA A 132 7.02 1.30 -8.01
N TYR A 133 7.20 2.63 -8.04
CA TYR A 133 7.29 3.43 -9.26
C TYR A 133 8.47 3.01 -10.12
N ARG A 134 9.64 2.81 -9.50
CA ARG A 134 10.84 2.30 -10.17
C ARG A 134 10.61 0.89 -10.72
N LEU A 135 9.95 0.01 -9.97
CA LEU A 135 9.66 -1.34 -10.45
C LEU A 135 8.64 -1.36 -11.59
N PHE A 136 7.64 -0.47 -11.58
CA PHE A 136 6.74 -0.32 -12.72
C PHE A 136 7.47 0.19 -13.96
N ASN A 137 8.43 1.12 -13.83
CA ASN A 137 9.30 1.50 -14.95
C ASN A 137 10.06 0.29 -15.52
N TYR A 138 10.69 -0.51 -14.66
CA TYR A 138 11.40 -1.71 -15.09
C TYR A 138 10.45 -2.73 -15.73
N CYS A 139 9.24 -2.87 -15.20
CA CYS A 139 8.21 -3.71 -15.79
C CYS A 139 7.84 -3.26 -17.20
N THR A 140 7.70 -1.95 -17.46
CA THR A 140 7.42 -1.41 -18.80
C THR A 140 8.57 -1.68 -19.77
N ILE A 141 9.83 -1.53 -19.33
CA ILE A 141 11.01 -1.85 -20.15
C ILE A 141 11.04 -3.34 -20.50
N LEU A 142 10.83 -4.21 -19.51
CA LEU A 142 10.78 -5.66 -19.74
C LEU A 142 9.60 -6.04 -20.64
N PHE A 143 8.45 -5.38 -20.48
CA PHE A 143 7.28 -5.60 -21.33
C PHE A 143 7.54 -5.18 -22.78
N GLY A 144 8.24 -4.05 -22.98
CA GLY A 144 8.67 -3.61 -24.31
C GLY A 144 9.70 -4.53 -24.97
N SER A 145 10.40 -5.36 -24.19
CA SER A 145 11.32 -6.39 -24.70
C SER A 145 10.67 -7.74 -25.00
N LEU A 146 9.33 -7.85 -24.85
CA LEU A 146 8.63 -9.08 -25.20
C LEU A 146 8.64 -9.30 -26.72
N PRO A 147 8.87 -10.53 -27.19
CA PRO A 147 8.88 -10.83 -28.62
C PRO A 147 7.52 -10.56 -29.27
N MET A 148 7.54 -10.26 -30.56
CA MET A 148 6.31 -10.22 -31.35
C MET A 148 5.74 -11.63 -31.53
N ARG A 149 4.49 -11.75 -31.98
CA ARG A 149 3.81 -13.05 -32.06
C ARG A 149 4.58 -14.07 -32.90
N GLU A 150 5.10 -13.64 -34.05
CA GLU A 150 5.86 -14.52 -34.96
C GLU A 150 7.17 -15.01 -34.31
N GLU A 151 7.90 -14.14 -33.64
CA GLU A 151 9.12 -14.48 -32.89
C GLU A 151 8.82 -15.40 -31.69
N ALA A 152 7.70 -15.17 -31.00
CA ALA A 152 7.26 -16.01 -29.89
C ALA A 152 6.86 -17.42 -30.34
N LEU A 153 6.40 -17.59 -31.58
CA LEU A 153 6.12 -18.90 -32.18
C LEU A 153 7.40 -19.65 -32.58
N LEU A 154 8.47 -18.93 -32.94
CA LEU A 154 9.77 -19.49 -33.30
C LEU A 154 10.57 -19.97 -32.07
N ASP A 155 10.49 -19.26 -30.94
CA ASP A 155 11.08 -19.67 -29.66
C ASP A 155 10.07 -19.56 -28.50
N PRO A 156 9.12 -20.51 -28.39
CA PRO A 156 8.17 -20.55 -27.28
C PRO A 156 8.81 -20.52 -25.88
N PRO A 157 9.86 -21.33 -25.57
CA PRO A 157 10.45 -21.31 -24.24
C PRO A 157 11.23 -20.02 -23.95
N GLY A 158 11.77 -19.32 -24.95
CA GLY A 158 12.31 -17.97 -24.79
C GLY A 158 11.24 -16.93 -24.45
N ALA A 159 10.13 -16.95 -25.16
CA ALA A 159 9.00 -16.04 -24.95
C ALA A 159 8.37 -16.21 -23.56
N GLU A 160 8.17 -17.46 -23.09
CA GLU A 160 7.66 -17.74 -21.75
C GLU A 160 8.60 -17.23 -20.65
N ARG A 161 9.91 -17.43 -20.81
CA ARG A 161 10.91 -16.90 -19.86
C ARG A 161 10.91 -15.36 -19.82
N ALA A 162 10.68 -14.70 -20.96
CA ALA A 162 10.54 -13.25 -21.02
C ALA A 162 9.26 -12.79 -20.31
N ALA A 163 8.12 -13.42 -20.60
CA ALA A 163 6.84 -13.14 -19.94
C ALA A 163 6.91 -13.34 -18.42
N GLU A 164 7.47 -14.44 -17.93
CA GLU A 164 7.53 -14.71 -16.48
C GLU A 164 8.46 -13.72 -15.75
N ARG A 165 9.47 -13.13 -16.42
CA ARG A 165 10.24 -12.01 -15.85
C ARG A 165 9.37 -10.77 -15.67
N VAL A 166 8.53 -10.45 -16.66
CA VAL A 166 7.60 -9.32 -16.59
C VAL A 166 6.54 -9.55 -15.51
N VAL A 167 5.94 -10.74 -15.44
CA VAL A 167 4.94 -11.13 -14.43
C VAL A 167 5.52 -10.96 -13.03
N ARG A 168 6.71 -11.52 -12.77
CA ARG A 168 7.37 -11.40 -11.47
C ARG A 168 7.65 -9.94 -11.11
N MET A 169 8.17 -9.15 -12.05
CA MET A 169 8.43 -7.72 -11.81
C MET A 169 7.13 -6.97 -11.46
N ASN A 170 6.05 -7.22 -12.21
CA ASN A 170 4.75 -6.61 -11.99
C ASN A 170 4.16 -6.94 -10.61
N ILE A 171 4.27 -8.21 -10.18
CA ILE A 171 3.81 -8.67 -8.86
C ILE A 171 4.62 -7.99 -7.74
N ILE A 172 5.95 -7.88 -7.87
CA ILE A 172 6.79 -7.23 -6.86
C ILE A 172 6.48 -5.72 -6.78
N ALA A 173 6.25 -5.06 -7.92
CA ALA A 173 5.82 -3.66 -7.99
C ALA A 173 4.50 -3.46 -7.24
N ALA A 174 3.49 -4.30 -7.55
CA ALA A 174 2.18 -4.26 -6.93
C ALA A 174 2.22 -4.53 -5.42
N ARG A 175 3.10 -5.42 -4.95
CA ARG A 175 3.28 -5.69 -3.52
C ARG A 175 3.76 -4.44 -2.78
N ASN A 176 4.72 -3.71 -3.35
CA ASN A 176 5.24 -2.48 -2.74
C ASN A 176 4.21 -1.35 -2.78
N PHE A 177 3.47 -1.22 -3.88
CA PHE A 177 2.35 -0.29 -3.98
C PHE A 177 1.29 -0.52 -2.89
N ASN A 178 0.87 -1.78 -2.70
CA ASN A 178 -0.06 -2.15 -1.64
C ASN A 178 0.51 -1.95 -0.23
N ALA A 179 1.83 -2.09 -0.03
CA ALA A 179 2.47 -1.76 1.24
C ALA A 179 2.41 -0.25 1.55
N GLY A 180 2.66 0.60 0.54
CA GLY A 180 2.51 2.05 0.66
C GLY A 180 1.08 2.46 0.99
N LEU A 181 0.09 1.89 0.29
CA LEU A 181 -1.33 2.17 0.55
C LEU A 181 -1.74 1.82 1.99
N ARG A 182 -1.30 0.65 2.48
CA ARG A 182 -1.58 0.25 3.88
C ARG A 182 -0.97 1.22 4.88
N ALA A 183 0.23 1.74 4.62
CA ALA A 183 0.83 2.76 5.49
C ALA A 183 0.02 4.06 5.51
N ILE A 184 -0.53 4.49 4.36
CA ILE A 184 -1.47 5.64 4.32
C ILE A 184 -2.73 5.34 5.14
N PHE A 185 -3.36 4.18 4.98
CA PHE A 185 -4.56 3.86 5.78
C PHE A 185 -4.25 3.78 7.28
N LEU A 186 -3.09 3.24 7.63
CA LEU A 186 -2.63 3.17 9.01
C LEU A 186 -2.35 4.57 9.59
N SER A 187 -1.95 5.54 8.76
CA SER A 187 -1.72 6.92 9.22
C SER A 187 -3.03 7.61 9.60
N ILE A 188 -4.14 7.27 8.94
CA ILE A 188 -5.48 7.70 9.36
C ILE A 188 -5.82 7.13 10.75
N GLY A 189 -5.52 5.85 10.99
CA GLY A 189 -5.68 5.24 12.31
C GLY A 189 -4.84 5.95 13.38
N TYR A 190 -3.60 6.31 13.02
CA TYR A 190 -2.66 7.04 13.87
C TYR A 190 -3.16 8.44 14.27
N LEU A 191 -3.95 9.11 13.44
CA LEU A 191 -4.54 10.41 13.81
C LEU A 191 -5.40 10.36 15.08
N GLY A 192 -5.97 9.18 15.41
CA GLY A 192 -6.69 8.97 16.67
C GLY A 192 -5.85 9.24 17.92
N TRP A 193 -4.51 9.16 17.80
CA TRP A 193 -3.59 9.41 18.91
C TRP A 193 -3.50 10.89 19.31
N PHE A 194 -3.87 11.81 18.43
CA PHE A 194 -3.98 13.22 18.80
C PHE A 194 -5.14 13.49 19.77
N LEU A 195 -6.20 12.67 19.72
CA LEU A 195 -7.36 12.84 20.59
C LEU A 195 -7.17 12.14 21.94
N SER A 196 -6.84 10.84 21.93
CA SER A 196 -6.65 10.05 23.14
C SER A 196 -5.96 8.71 22.83
N PRO A 197 -5.17 8.13 23.76
CA PRO A 197 -4.62 6.78 23.59
C PRO A 197 -5.69 5.71 23.34
N TYR A 198 -6.88 5.87 23.94
CA TYR A 198 -7.98 4.92 23.76
C TYR A 198 -8.59 5.01 22.35
N VAL A 199 -8.74 6.25 21.84
CA VAL A 199 -9.21 6.49 20.49
C VAL A 199 -8.22 5.90 19.49
N PHE A 200 -6.92 6.09 19.72
CA PHE A 200 -5.86 5.50 18.89
C PHE A 200 -5.94 3.97 18.80
N MET A 201 -6.15 3.29 19.93
CA MET A 201 -6.31 1.83 19.92
C MET A 201 -7.56 1.42 19.13
N ALA A 202 -8.69 2.08 19.37
CA ALA A 202 -9.95 1.81 18.68
C ALA A 202 -9.85 2.05 17.17
N THR A 203 -9.29 3.19 16.75
CA THR A 203 -9.12 3.54 15.33
C THR A 203 -8.14 2.60 14.64
N THR A 204 -7.03 2.24 15.29
CA THR A 204 -6.04 1.30 14.73
C THR A 204 -6.65 -0.08 14.51
N VAL A 205 -7.35 -0.62 15.52
CA VAL A 205 -8.04 -1.91 15.40
C VAL A 205 -9.11 -1.84 14.31
N PHE A 206 -9.91 -0.77 14.27
CA PHE A 206 -10.94 -0.58 13.25
C PHE A 206 -10.35 -0.57 11.83
N ILE A 207 -9.30 0.21 11.58
CA ILE A 207 -8.62 0.26 10.29
C ILE A 207 -8.09 -1.12 9.89
N ILE A 208 -7.52 -1.88 10.84
CA ILE A 208 -7.00 -3.22 10.54
C ILE A 208 -8.11 -4.20 10.22
N VAL A 209 -9.22 -4.19 10.97
CA VAL A 209 -10.40 -5.00 10.66
C VAL A 209 -10.94 -4.66 9.27
N VAL A 210 -11.02 -3.37 8.92
CA VAL A 210 -11.44 -2.93 7.59
C VAL A 210 -10.47 -3.42 6.51
N LEU A 211 -9.15 -3.33 6.72
CA LEU A 211 -8.15 -3.80 5.76
C LEU A 211 -8.20 -5.33 5.58
N ILE A 212 -8.35 -6.10 6.66
CA ILE A 212 -8.49 -7.55 6.61
C ILE A 212 -9.80 -7.93 5.90
N ARG A 213 -10.93 -7.31 6.26
CA ARG A 213 -12.22 -7.55 5.61
C ARG A 213 -12.15 -7.22 4.12
N ARG A 214 -11.54 -6.09 3.75
CA ARG A 214 -11.33 -5.71 2.34
C ARG A 214 -10.48 -6.72 1.57
N GLN A 215 -9.51 -7.36 2.21
CA GLN A 215 -8.60 -8.30 1.54
C GLN A 215 -9.16 -9.73 1.40
N PHE A 216 -10.00 -10.17 2.34
CA PHE A 216 -10.48 -11.56 2.41
C PHE A 216 -12.00 -11.73 2.20
N PHE A 217 -12.79 -10.67 2.35
CA PHE A 217 -14.26 -10.69 2.33
C PHE A 217 -14.86 -9.61 1.41
N SER A 218 -14.10 -9.07 0.46
CA SER A 218 -14.61 -8.10 -0.50
C SER A 218 -15.26 -8.78 -1.70
N ASP A 219 -16.35 -8.21 -2.21
CA ASP A 219 -17.01 -8.62 -3.46
C ASP A 219 -16.05 -8.64 -4.65
N ALA A 220 -15.01 -7.81 -4.64
CA ALA A 220 -13.94 -7.85 -5.64
C ALA A 220 -13.21 -9.21 -5.66
N ARG A 221 -13.04 -9.85 -4.50
CA ARG A 221 -12.45 -11.21 -4.41
C ARG A 221 -13.40 -12.24 -5.01
N LEU A 222 -14.70 -12.14 -4.72
CA LEU A 222 -15.72 -13.03 -5.30
C LEU A 222 -15.73 -12.87 -6.82
N ALA A 223 -15.80 -11.65 -7.33
CA ALA A 223 -15.81 -11.37 -8.78
C ALA A 223 -14.59 -11.94 -9.54
N ILE A 224 -13.42 -12.02 -8.91
CA ILE A 224 -12.21 -12.60 -9.53
C ILE A 224 -12.18 -14.13 -9.42
N MET A 225 -12.81 -14.69 -8.38
CA MET A 225 -12.90 -16.12 -8.10
C MET A 225 -14.09 -16.80 -8.78
N ASP A 226 -15.17 -16.08 -9.10
CA ASP A 226 -16.38 -16.57 -9.76
C ASP A 226 -16.17 -16.89 -11.27
N GLY A 227 -14.93 -17.15 -11.67
CA GLY A 227 -14.59 -17.56 -13.04
C GLY A 227 -14.94 -19.01 -13.37
N ASP A 228 -15.44 -19.80 -12.42
CA ASP A 228 -15.80 -21.22 -12.58
C ASP A 228 -17.31 -21.50 -12.30
N MET A 229 -18.20 -20.53 -12.52
CA MET A 229 -19.63 -20.82 -12.60
C MET A 229 -19.96 -21.26 -14.05
N PRO A 230 -20.44 -22.51 -14.25
CA PRO A 230 -20.66 -23.11 -15.57
C PRO A 230 -21.72 -22.38 -16.41
#